data_AF-A0A8S3W3X0-F1
#
_entry.id   AF-A0A8S3W3X0-F1
#
_cell.length_a   1.000
_cell.length_b   1.000
_cell.length_c   1.000
_cell.angle_alpha   90.00
_cell.angle_beta   90.00
_cell.angle_gamma   90.00
#
_symmetry.space_group_name_H-M   'P 1'
#
loop_
_entity.id
_entity.type
_entity.pdbx_description
1 polymer ?
#
loop_
_entity_poly.entity_id
_entity_poly.type
_entity_poly.pdbx_seq_one_letter_code
_entity_poly.pdbx_strand_id
1 'polypeptide(L)'
;MQFCFVLIYLFVIVVRAQDCKVRGKKCGDDEQCCGGCCFDGECVDTYRSCLTPFDVCKDHPCVGEENCFAYKPPECRGCDPLPLCRLKEP
;
A
#
# COMPACT_ATOMS: atom_id res chain seq x y z
N MET A 1 -6.58 34.89 -27.80
CA MET A 1 -5.96 34.90 -26.45
C MET A 1 -6.73 34.08 -25.41
N GLN A 2 -8.05 33.87 -25.55
CA GLN A 2 -8.88 33.07 -24.62
C GLN A 2 -8.46 31.58 -24.51
N PHE A 3 -8.13 30.93 -25.63
CA PHE A 3 -7.82 29.49 -25.68
C PHE A 3 -6.55 29.09 -24.93
N CYS A 4 -5.57 30.00 -24.82
CA CYS A 4 -4.30 29.71 -24.12
C CYS A 4 -4.50 29.57 -22.62
N PHE A 5 -5.38 30.38 -22.01
CA PHE A 5 -5.66 30.30 -20.57
C PHE A 5 -6.36 28.99 -20.18
N VAL A 6 -7.25 28.48 -21.03
CA VAL A 6 -7.95 27.20 -20.80
C VAL A 6 -6.97 26.02 -20.83
N LEU A 7 -6.02 26.03 -21.76
CA LEU A 7 -4.99 24.99 -21.86
C LEU A 7 -4.03 24.99 -20.67
N ILE A 8 -3.65 26.17 -20.17
CA ILE A 8 -2.82 26.30 -18.96
C ILE A 8 -3.58 25.76 -17.75
N TYR A 9 -4.87 26.09 -17.62
CA TYR A 9 -5.68 25.63 -16.48
C TYR A 9 -5.86 24.11 -16.48
N LEU A 10 -6.07 23.48 -17.64
CA LEU A 10 -6.14 22.03 -17.76
C LEU A 10 -4.80 21.34 -17.44
N PHE A 11 -3.67 21.94 -17.84
CA PHE A 11 -2.35 21.39 -17.53
C PHE A 11 -2.05 21.37 -16.02
N VAL A 12 -2.48 22.39 -15.28
CA VAL A 12 -2.29 22.46 -13.81
C VAL A 12 -3.08 21.37 -13.07
N ILE A 13 -4.21 20.92 -13.64
CA ILE A 13 -5.03 19.85 -13.05
C ILE A 13 -4.37 18.48 -13.24
N VAL A 14 -3.71 18.23 -14.37
CA VAL A 14 -3.05 16.93 -14.66
C VAL A 14 -1.83 16.70 -13.77
N VAL A 15 -1.09 17.76 -13.41
CA VAL A 15 0.10 17.66 -12.53
C VAL A 15 -0.26 17.34 -11.07
N ARG A 16 -1.56 17.36 -10.71
CA ARG A 16 -2.05 16.94 -9.38
C ARG A 16 -2.33 15.44 -9.28
N ALA A 17 -1.96 14.64 -10.27
CA ALA A 17 -1.79 13.20 -10.08
C ALA A 17 -0.61 13.02 -9.11
N GLN A 18 -0.93 12.85 -7.83
CA GLN A 18 0.08 12.70 -6.79
C GLN A 18 0.99 11.54 -7.16
N ASP A 19 2.30 11.81 -7.17
CA ASP A 19 3.38 10.85 -7.40
C ASP A 19 3.44 9.92 -6.19
N CYS A 20 2.41 9.08 -6.06
CA CYS A 20 2.34 8.09 -5.01
C CYS A 20 3.25 6.93 -5.38
N LYS A 21 3.78 6.28 -4.35
CA LYS A 21 4.73 5.20 -4.44
C LYS A 21 3.98 3.88 -4.49
N VAL A 22 4.33 3.08 -5.49
CA VAL A 22 3.79 1.72 -5.65
C VAL A 22 4.43 0.76 -4.66
N ARG A 23 3.86 -0.45 -4.53
CA ARG A 23 4.37 -1.51 -3.66
C ARG A 23 5.89 -1.72 -3.77
N GLY A 24 6.57 -1.89 -2.64
CA GLY A 24 8.02 -2.12 -2.52
C GLY A 24 8.89 -0.88 -2.68
N LYS A 25 8.30 0.30 -2.91
CA LYS A 25 9.05 1.58 -2.91
C LYS A 25 9.21 2.11 -1.50
N LYS A 26 10.35 2.74 -1.22
CA LYS A 26 10.63 3.34 0.09
C LYS A 26 9.69 4.50 0.40
N CYS A 27 9.08 4.52 1.58
CA CYS A 27 8.15 5.54 2.06
C CYS A 27 8.54 6.02 3.46
N GLY A 28 8.06 7.21 3.83
CA GLY A 28 8.15 7.73 5.20
C GLY A 28 6.79 7.84 5.90
N ASP A 29 5.70 7.82 5.15
CA ASP A 29 4.32 7.86 5.64
C ASP A 29 3.38 7.15 4.66
N ASP A 30 2.17 6.83 5.12
CA ASP A 30 1.15 6.08 4.37
C ASP A 30 0.61 6.83 3.15
N GLU A 31 0.54 8.17 3.22
CA GLU A 31 0.00 9.02 2.15
C GLU A 31 0.96 9.05 0.94
N GLN A 32 2.24 8.73 1.16
CA GLN A 32 3.20 8.53 0.07
C GLN A 32 2.94 7.24 -0.71
N CYS A 33 2.27 6.24 -0.14
CA CYS A 33 1.96 5.01 -0.86
C CYS A 33 0.69 5.22 -1.68
N CYS A 34 0.51 4.50 -2.79
CA CYS A 34 -0.61 4.76 -3.71
C CYS A 34 -2.01 4.43 -3.17
N GLY A 35 -2.28 4.61 -1.87
CA GLY A 35 -3.35 4.18 -0.92
C GLY A 35 -3.05 2.90 -0.10
N GLY A 36 -1.77 2.52 -0.08
CA GLY A 36 -1.30 1.40 0.69
C GLY A 36 -1.03 1.87 2.09
N CYS A 37 -0.14 1.17 2.76
CA CYS A 37 0.46 1.63 3.98
C CYS A 37 1.97 1.66 3.84
N CYS A 38 2.63 2.52 4.62
CA CYS A 38 4.06 2.49 4.76
C CYS A 38 4.45 1.56 5.90
N PHE A 39 4.89 0.35 5.57
CA PHE A 39 5.28 -0.64 6.55
C PHE A 39 6.77 -0.97 6.40
N ASP A 40 7.52 -0.89 7.50
CA ASP A 40 8.98 -1.09 7.52
C ASP A 40 9.73 -0.18 6.52
N GLY A 41 9.21 1.03 6.32
CA GLY A 41 9.73 2.00 5.37
C GLY A 41 9.48 1.63 3.91
N GLU A 42 8.59 0.68 3.60
CA GLU A 42 8.19 0.29 2.25
C GLU A 42 6.69 0.32 2.04
N CYS A 43 6.26 0.71 0.85
CA CYS A 43 4.86 0.69 0.49
C CYS A 43 4.35 -0.73 0.34
N VAL A 44 3.24 -1.02 1.00
CA VAL A 44 2.54 -2.31 0.93
C VAL A 44 1.09 -2.08 0.57
N ASP A 45 0.52 -2.97 -0.26
CA ASP A 45 -0.87 -2.84 -0.70
C ASP A 45 -1.83 -3.29 0.41
N THR A 46 -2.73 -2.39 0.83
CA THR A 46 -3.63 -2.66 1.98
C THR A 46 -5.11 -2.29 1.74
N TYR A 47 -5.56 -2.14 0.50
CA TYR A 47 -6.78 -1.39 0.13
C TYR A 47 -8.01 -2.24 -0.11
N ARG A 48 -7.94 -3.58 -0.01
CA ARG A 48 -9.17 -4.33 -0.25
C ARG A 48 -10.22 -3.93 0.78
N SER A 49 -11.45 -4.18 0.38
CA SER A 49 -12.62 -3.94 1.20
C SER A 49 -12.48 -4.60 2.57
N CYS A 50 -12.63 -3.80 3.62
CA CYS A 50 -12.70 -4.28 5.01
C CYS A 50 -13.88 -5.24 5.25
N LEU A 51 -14.84 -5.29 4.34
CA LEU A 51 -16.02 -6.14 4.43
C LEU A 51 -15.76 -7.56 3.91
N THR A 52 -14.67 -7.78 3.18
CA THR A 52 -14.35 -9.08 2.59
C THR A 52 -13.17 -9.68 3.33
N PRO A 53 -13.35 -10.78 4.07
CA PRO A 53 -12.23 -11.47 4.70
C PRO A 53 -11.30 -12.01 3.61
N PHE A 54 -10.00 -11.74 3.77
CA PHE A 54 -8.98 -12.22 2.87
C PHE A 54 -7.88 -12.93 3.65
N ASP A 55 -7.50 -14.12 3.18
CA ASP A 55 -6.42 -14.90 3.75
C ASP A 55 -5.14 -14.65 2.96
N VAL A 56 -4.33 -13.71 3.45
CA VAL A 56 -3.04 -13.36 2.84
C VAL A 56 -2.01 -14.48 2.91
N CYS A 57 -2.17 -15.42 3.85
CA CYS A 57 -1.23 -16.52 4.03
C CYS A 57 -1.48 -17.67 3.05
N LYS A 58 -2.69 -17.77 2.50
CA LYS A 58 -3.02 -18.71 1.44
C LYS A 58 -2.30 -18.37 0.13
N ASP A 59 -2.22 -17.08 -0.20
CA ASP A 59 -1.62 -16.60 -1.45
C ASP A 59 -0.13 -16.23 -1.31
N HIS A 60 0.40 -16.21 -0.08
CA HIS A 60 1.81 -15.93 0.22
C HIS A 60 2.45 -17.04 1.07
N PRO A 61 2.83 -18.18 0.46
CA PRO A 61 3.50 -19.25 1.18
C PRO A 61 4.89 -18.80 1.64
N CYS A 62 5.18 -18.98 2.94
CA CYS A 62 6.50 -18.77 3.49
C CYS A 62 7.46 -19.90 3.07
N VAL A 63 8.76 -19.60 3.06
CA VAL A 63 9.80 -20.53 2.62
C VAL A 63 10.43 -21.20 3.83
N GLY A 64 10.64 -22.52 3.77
CA GLY A 64 11.33 -23.27 4.83
C GLY A 64 10.43 -23.60 6.02
N GLU A 65 10.92 -23.33 7.24
CA GLU A 65 10.23 -23.63 8.51
C GLU A 65 9.41 -22.45 9.06
N GLU A 66 9.34 -21.36 8.31
CA GLU A 66 8.58 -20.17 8.69
C GLU A 66 7.08 -20.40 8.56
N ASN A 67 6.30 -19.87 9.50
CA ASN A 67 4.85 -19.82 9.41
C ASN A 67 4.43 -18.42 8.96
N CYS A 68 3.36 -18.37 8.17
CA CYS A 68 2.74 -17.10 7.81
C CYS A 68 1.81 -16.63 8.91
N PHE A 69 1.95 -15.36 9.28
CA PHE A 69 1.09 -14.66 10.22
C PHE A 69 0.44 -13.47 9.52
N ALA A 70 -0.88 -13.39 9.55
CA ALA A 70 -1.61 -12.22 9.10
C ALA A 70 -1.49 -11.10 10.14
N TYR A 71 -0.78 -10.03 9.83
CA TYR A 71 -0.53 -8.91 10.73
C TYR A 71 -1.05 -7.60 10.16
N LYS A 72 -1.90 -6.89 10.90
CA LYS A 72 -2.37 -5.55 10.54
C LYS A 72 -1.64 -4.52 11.40
N PRO A 73 -0.77 -3.66 10.83
CA PRO A 73 -0.14 -2.59 11.59
C PRO A 73 -1.19 -1.60 12.10
N PRO A 74 -1.08 -1.12 13.36
CA PRO A 74 -2.11 -0.28 13.98
C PRO A 74 -2.27 1.09 13.32
N GLU A 75 -1.21 1.59 12.68
CA GLU A 75 -1.20 2.89 12.01
C GLU A 75 -1.77 2.84 10.59
N CYS A 76 -1.84 1.63 10.00
CA CYS A 76 -2.37 1.45 8.65
C CYS A 76 -3.89 1.63 8.62
N ARG A 77 -4.34 2.59 7.81
CA ARG A 77 -5.77 2.77 7.49
C ARG A 77 -6.33 1.70 6.57
N GLY A 78 -5.45 1.00 5.84
CA GLY A 78 -5.83 -0.14 5.01
C GLY A 78 -6.45 -1.29 5.80
N CYS A 79 -7.15 -2.17 5.10
CA CYS A 79 -7.90 -3.26 5.71
C CYS A 79 -7.34 -4.65 5.46
N ASP A 80 -6.51 -4.84 4.43
CA ASP A 80 -5.80 -6.10 4.27
C ASP A 80 -4.68 -6.22 5.32
N PRO A 81 -4.60 -7.35 6.03
CA PRO A 81 -3.43 -7.67 6.83
C PRO A 81 -2.23 -7.97 5.92
N LEU A 82 -1.02 -7.81 6.44
CA LEU A 82 0.23 -8.16 5.75
C LEU A 82 0.61 -9.61 6.08
N PRO A 83 1.07 -10.40 5.10
CA PRO A 83 1.64 -11.71 5.37
C PRO A 83 3.05 -11.52 5.95
N LEU A 84 3.27 -11.98 7.17
CA LEU A 84 4.58 -12.01 7.80
C LEU A 84 5.07 -13.44 7.95
N CYS A 85 6.20 -13.76 7.33
CA CYS A 85 6.89 -15.02 7.55
C CYS A 85 7.79 -14.91 8.77
N ARG A 86 7.52 -15.74 9.78
CA ARG A 86 8.34 -15.82 11.00
C ARG A 86 8.47 -17.26 11.46
N LEU A 87 9.60 -17.59 12.08
CA LEU A 87 9.76 -18.86 12.79
C LEU A 87 8.70 -18.94 13.89
N LYS A 88 8.12 -20.12 14.05
CA LYS A 88 7.21 -20.38 15.18
C LYS A 88 8.02 -20.21 16.46
N GLU A 89 7.59 -19.32 17.35
CA GLU A 89 8.16 -19.30 18.70
C GLU A 89 7.96 -20.70 19.33
N PRO A 90 9.00 -21.28 19.96
CA PRO A 90 8.97 -22.63 20.50
C PRO A 90 7.93 -22.81 21.62
#